data_AF-A0A258BH91-F1
#
_entry.id   AF-A0A258BH91-F1
#
_cell.length_a   1.000
_cell.length_b   1.000
_cell.length_c   1.000
_cell.angle_alpha   90.00
_cell.angle_beta   90.00
_cell.angle_gamma   90.00
#
_symmetry.space_group_name_H-M   'P 1'
#
loop_
_entity.id
_entity.type
_entity.pdbx_description
1 polymer ?
#
loop_
_entity_poly.entity_id
_entity_poly.type
_entity_poly.pdbx_seq_one_letter_code
_entity_poly.pdbx_strand_id
1 'polypeptide(L)'
;MRGGAGADVFRFAFLNLRGDVIAGGAGSDTLLLTGAGGLPSNALRSMTGVERVLLAADGNAITLENANFTGVAGAKITVIGGAGAGANTVNASALTGTNAIDVTAGGGLDVLRGGAGNDVFRFRAGDLAGDTVIGGNAVTSIDTLIITTAGALAADALANVTGVETFRLAAGGNGITLLAANFANTSGVITVIGSDSSDTVDASALTSLSAINANAGGGDDVFRFSSGNLTAADTVQGGSGIDRIVITTAGTLATDAFANVSGIEQLDLAAGGNSLILTDAVLAAPLFYSDYIDIIGSTGASVIDASRLSGANAIHVRDGGGIDTIT
;
A
#
# COMPACT_ATOMS: atom_id res chain seq x y z
N MET A 1 -20.69 -29.69 13.50
CA MET A 1 -19.53 -30.56 13.27
C MET A 1 -18.39 -30.11 14.17
N ARG A 2 -17.60 -31.04 14.70
CA ARG A 2 -16.43 -30.73 15.52
C ARG A 2 -15.23 -31.48 14.95
N GLY A 3 -14.15 -30.78 14.70
CA GLY A 3 -12.85 -31.38 14.43
C GLY A 3 -12.19 -31.84 15.73
N GLY A 4 -11.06 -32.49 15.56
CA GLY A 4 -10.28 -33.10 16.63
C GLY A 4 -9.02 -32.30 16.90
N ALA A 5 -7.91 -33.04 17.03
CA ALA A 5 -6.58 -32.46 16.96
C ALA A 5 -6.05 -32.60 15.54
N GLY A 6 -5.29 -31.63 15.06
CA GLY A 6 -4.68 -31.65 13.72
C GLY A 6 -5.26 -30.60 12.80
N ALA A 7 -5.12 -30.80 11.50
CA ALA A 7 -5.68 -29.90 10.49
C ALA A 7 -6.95 -30.51 9.91
N ASP A 8 -8.11 -30.03 10.34
CA ASP A 8 -9.41 -30.52 9.87
C ASP A 8 -9.96 -29.69 8.71
N VAL A 9 -10.71 -30.33 7.81
CA VAL A 9 -11.35 -29.67 6.66
C VAL A 9 -12.85 -29.93 6.69
N PHE A 10 -13.63 -28.87 6.86
CA PHE A 10 -15.07 -28.88 6.81
C PHE A 10 -15.54 -28.44 5.41
N ARG A 11 -16.17 -29.34 4.67
CA ARG A 11 -16.58 -29.09 3.28
C ARG A 11 -18.08 -28.85 3.19
N PHE A 12 -18.48 -27.71 2.62
CA PHE A 12 -19.89 -27.34 2.47
C PHE A 12 -20.20 -26.84 1.07
N ALA A 13 -21.30 -27.35 0.49
CA ALA A 13 -21.97 -26.60 -0.55
C ALA A 13 -22.73 -25.43 0.09
N PHE A 14 -22.72 -24.28 -0.58
CA PHE A 14 -23.31 -23.03 -0.10
C PHE A 14 -24.70 -23.20 0.55
N LEU A 15 -25.62 -23.92 -0.11
CA LEU A 15 -27.01 -24.07 0.34
C LEU A 15 -27.14 -24.80 1.69
N ASN A 16 -26.12 -25.55 2.09
CA ASN A 16 -26.15 -26.44 3.23
C ASN A 16 -25.60 -25.83 4.52
N LEU A 17 -25.10 -24.58 4.48
CA LEU A 17 -24.56 -23.89 5.65
C LEU A 17 -25.62 -22.96 6.24
N ARG A 18 -26.48 -23.50 7.12
CA ARG A 18 -27.64 -22.76 7.67
C ARG A 18 -27.80 -23.01 9.17
N GLY A 19 -27.15 -22.17 9.98
CA GLY A 19 -27.20 -22.29 11.44
C GLY A 19 -26.36 -23.45 11.98
N ASP A 20 -25.47 -24.00 11.16
CA ASP A 20 -24.54 -25.05 11.55
C ASP A 20 -23.52 -24.54 12.57
N VAL A 21 -23.23 -25.39 13.55
CA VAL A 21 -22.12 -25.16 14.48
C VAL A 21 -20.89 -25.84 13.93
N ILE A 22 -19.81 -25.11 13.69
CA ILE A 22 -18.51 -25.65 13.27
C ILE A 22 -17.51 -25.34 14.36
N ALA A 23 -16.83 -26.34 14.89
CA ALA A 23 -15.70 -26.15 15.79
C ALA A 23 -14.49 -26.86 15.19
N GLY A 24 -13.43 -26.14 14.85
CA GLY A 24 -12.22 -26.77 14.28
C GLY A 24 -11.51 -27.65 15.31
N GLY A 25 -11.36 -27.16 16.54
CA GLY A 25 -10.69 -27.93 17.59
C GLY A 25 -9.29 -27.39 17.79
N ALA A 26 -8.29 -28.27 17.87
CA ALA A 26 -6.91 -27.86 18.04
C ALA A 26 -6.13 -28.10 16.75
N GLY A 27 -5.40 -27.09 16.28
CA GLY A 27 -4.53 -27.19 15.10
C GLY A 27 -4.87 -26.11 14.07
N SER A 28 -4.82 -26.42 12.78
CA SER A 28 -5.10 -25.44 11.72
C SER A 28 -6.24 -25.94 10.85
N ASP A 29 -7.42 -25.39 11.08
CA ASP A 29 -8.66 -25.90 10.56
C ASP A 29 -9.18 -25.04 9.41
N THR A 30 -9.89 -25.66 8.48
CA THR A 30 -10.33 -25.03 7.23
C THR A 30 -11.80 -25.27 6.96
N LEU A 31 -12.55 -24.18 6.72
CA LEU A 31 -13.84 -24.23 6.06
C LEU A 31 -13.63 -24.11 4.54
N LEU A 32 -14.11 -25.09 3.77
CA LEU A 32 -14.09 -25.07 2.31
C LEU A 32 -15.51 -24.98 1.75
N LEU A 33 -15.79 -23.91 1.02
CA LEU A 33 -17.01 -23.77 0.23
C LEU A 33 -16.81 -24.43 -1.14
N THR A 34 -17.67 -25.39 -1.46
CA THR A 34 -17.58 -26.18 -2.71
C THR A 34 -18.53 -25.67 -3.81
N GLY A 35 -19.32 -24.64 -3.54
CA GLY A 35 -20.23 -24.01 -4.50
C GLY A 35 -20.42 -22.54 -4.16
N ALA A 36 -20.59 -21.71 -5.20
CA ALA A 36 -20.78 -20.27 -5.08
C ALA A 36 -22.15 -19.89 -4.52
N GLY A 37 -22.27 -18.68 -3.97
CA GLY A 37 -23.49 -18.13 -3.38
C GLY A 37 -23.22 -17.18 -2.20
N GLY A 38 -24.22 -16.36 -1.84
CA GLY A 38 -24.09 -15.37 -0.78
C GLY A 38 -24.70 -15.82 0.55
N LEU A 39 -23.89 -16.03 1.59
CA LEU A 39 -24.38 -16.57 2.87
C LEU A 39 -25.21 -15.49 3.57
N PRO A 40 -26.29 -15.84 4.27
CA PRO A 40 -26.88 -14.88 5.17
C PRO A 40 -25.81 -14.44 6.18
N SER A 41 -25.83 -13.17 6.58
CA SER A 41 -24.75 -12.56 7.39
C SER A 41 -24.48 -13.29 8.71
N ASN A 42 -25.43 -14.08 9.19
CA ASN A 42 -25.30 -14.87 10.40
C ASN A 42 -24.85 -16.33 10.17
N ALA A 43 -24.64 -16.78 8.93
CA ALA A 43 -24.41 -18.19 8.62
C ALA A 43 -23.17 -18.77 9.30
N LEU A 44 -22.13 -17.94 9.47
CA LEU A 44 -20.88 -18.35 10.09
C LEU A 44 -20.84 -18.10 11.59
N ARG A 45 -21.83 -17.45 12.23
CA ARG A 45 -21.73 -17.00 13.63
C ARG A 45 -21.36 -18.08 14.66
N SER A 46 -21.68 -19.34 14.38
CA SER A 46 -21.37 -20.48 15.24
C SER A 46 -20.14 -21.28 14.79
N MET A 47 -19.33 -20.72 13.89
CA MET A 47 -18.01 -21.23 13.54
C MET A 47 -16.99 -20.73 14.56
N THR A 48 -16.20 -21.64 15.15
CA THR A 48 -15.13 -21.35 16.12
C THR A 48 -13.89 -22.20 15.85
N GLY A 49 -12.70 -21.71 16.16
CA GLY A 49 -11.43 -22.43 16.00
C GLY A 49 -11.16 -22.84 14.56
N VAL A 50 -11.54 -22.00 13.58
CA VAL A 50 -11.27 -22.22 12.17
C VAL A 50 -10.44 -21.04 11.66
N GLU A 51 -9.20 -21.31 11.29
CA GLU A 51 -8.23 -20.28 10.91
C GLU A 51 -8.33 -19.90 9.43
N ARG A 52 -8.91 -20.78 8.60
CA ARG A 52 -8.92 -20.61 7.14
C ARG A 52 -10.30 -20.83 6.52
N VAL A 53 -10.69 -19.94 5.62
CA VAL A 53 -11.88 -20.07 4.78
C VAL A 53 -11.47 -20.06 3.31
N LEU A 54 -11.75 -21.15 2.59
CA LEU A 54 -11.58 -21.24 1.13
C LEU A 54 -12.93 -21.01 0.47
N LEU A 55 -13.01 -19.97 -0.33
CA LEU A 55 -14.19 -19.62 -1.12
C LEU A 55 -14.30 -20.52 -2.36
N ALA A 56 -15.52 -20.70 -2.86
CA ALA A 56 -15.75 -21.43 -4.10
C ALA A 56 -15.32 -20.60 -5.31
N ALA A 57 -15.17 -21.20 -6.49
CA ALA A 57 -14.62 -20.54 -7.67
C ALA A 57 -15.35 -19.23 -8.06
N ASP A 58 -16.68 -19.26 -8.17
CA ASP A 58 -17.48 -18.08 -8.52
C ASP A 58 -17.98 -17.34 -7.26
N GLY A 59 -18.79 -16.29 -7.42
CA GLY A 59 -19.04 -15.30 -6.38
C GLY A 59 -19.56 -15.85 -5.06
N ASN A 60 -18.92 -15.44 -3.96
CA ASN A 60 -19.27 -15.81 -2.61
C ASN A 60 -19.60 -14.57 -1.77
N ALA A 61 -20.44 -14.69 -0.75
CA ALA A 61 -20.54 -13.65 0.27
C ALA A 61 -20.45 -14.28 1.65
N ILE A 62 -19.53 -13.79 2.48
CA ILE A 62 -19.37 -14.21 3.87
C ILE A 62 -19.31 -12.99 4.78
N THR A 63 -19.71 -13.16 6.03
CA THR A 63 -19.55 -12.18 7.09
C THR A 63 -18.82 -12.83 8.24
N LEU A 64 -17.79 -12.17 8.76
CA LEU A 64 -17.02 -12.60 9.93
C LEU A 64 -17.29 -11.63 11.07
N GLU A 65 -17.59 -12.18 12.24
CA GLU A 65 -17.87 -11.46 13.48
C GLU A 65 -16.91 -11.92 14.58
N ASN A 66 -16.80 -11.17 15.68
CA ASN A 66 -15.89 -11.52 16.78
C ASN A 66 -16.06 -12.94 17.32
N ALA A 67 -17.28 -13.51 17.26
CA ALA A 67 -17.54 -14.89 17.66
C ALA A 67 -16.69 -15.90 16.85
N ASN A 68 -16.40 -15.60 15.58
CA ASN A 68 -15.61 -16.46 14.69
C ASN A 68 -14.17 -16.66 15.12
N PHE A 69 -13.63 -15.70 15.87
CA PHE A 69 -12.25 -15.70 16.34
C PHE A 69 -12.07 -16.47 17.65
N THR A 70 -13.16 -16.99 18.23
CA THR A 70 -13.08 -17.84 19.42
C THR A 70 -12.30 -19.11 19.09
N GLY A 71 -11.18 -19.35 19.79
CA GLY A 71 -10.34 -20.53 19.56
C GLY A 71 -9.41 -20.42 18.35
N VAL A 72 -9.37 -19.26 17.66
CA VAL A 72 -8.46 -19.02 16.53
C VAL A 72 -7.13 -18.47 17.05
N ALA A 73 -6.03 -19.16 16.73
CA ALA A 73 -4.71 -18.72 17.13
C ALA A 73 -4.34 -17.37 16.46
N GLY A 74 -3.81 -16.43 17.24
CA GLY A 74 -3.33 -15.14 16.73
C GLY A 74 -4.42 -14.14 16.31
N ALA A 75 -5.70 -14.42 16.62
CA ALA A 75 -6.83 -13.53 16.33
C ALA A 75 -6.92 -13.13 14.83
N LYS A 76 -6.49 -14.02 13.93
CA LYS A 76 -6.46 -13.78 12.48
C LYS A 76 -7.08 -14.93 11.71
N ILE A 77 -8.08 -14.64 10.87
CA ILE A 77 -8.67 -15.62 9.94
C ILE A 77 -8.19 -15.30 8.52
N THR A 78 -7.66 -16.31 7.84
CA THR A 78 -7.29 -16.21 6.42
C THR A 78 -8.46 -16.57 5.53
N VAL A 79 -8.77 -15.74 4.55
CA VAL A 79 -9.78 -16.01 3.52
C VAL A 79 -9.09 -16.07 2.16
N ILE A 80 -9.34 -17.13 1.40
CA ILE A 80 -8.77 -17.30 0.06
C ILE A 80 -9.91 -17.28 -0.95
N GLY A 81 -9.88 -16.30 -1.85
CA GLY A 81 -10.79 -16.15 -2.97
C GLY A 81 -10.79 -17.35 -3.92
N GLY A 82 -11.91 -17.53 -4.60
CA GLY A 82 -12.04 -18.54 -5.64
C GLY A 82 -11.23 -18.18 -6.89
N ALA A 83 -10.92 -19.20 -7.71
CA ALA A 83 -10.23 -19.00 -8.99
C ALA A 83 -11.14 -18.54 -10.15
N GLY A 84 -12.45 -18.40 -9.92
CA GLY A 84 -13.40 -17.91 -10.91
C GLY A 84 -13.49 -16.39 -10.92
N ALA A 85 -14.32 -15.86 -11.83
CA ALA A 85 -14.47 -14.42 -12.07
C ALA A 85 -15.69 -13.81 -11.35
N GLY A 86 -16.33 -14.56 -10.46
CA GLY A 86 -17.49 -14.09 -9.73
C GLY A 86 -17.08 -13.26 -8.51
N ALA A 87 -17.75 -12.12 -8.32
CA ALA A 87 -17.53 -11.19 -7.22
C ALA A 87 -17.65 -11.85 -5.84
N ASN A 88 -16.63 -11.69 -5.00
CA ASN A 88 -16.61 -12.13 -3.61
C ASN A 88 -16.87 -10.96 -2.67
N THR A 89 -17.66 -11.18 -1.63
CA THR A 89 -17.82 -10.25 -0.51
C THR A 89 -17.29 -10.89 0.75
N VAL A 90 -16.25 -10.29 1.33
CA VAL A 90 -15.76 -10.63 2.67
C VAL A 90 -16.02 -9.43 3.56
N ASN A 91 -17.01 -9.55 4.45
CA ASN A 91 -17.37 -8.47 5.34
C ASN A 91 -16.94 -8.77 6.79
N ALA A 92 -15.92 -8.06 7.27
CA ALA A 92 -15.43 -8.11 8.64
C ALA A 92 -15.55 -6.74 9.35
N SER A 93 -16.38 -5.82 8.83
CA SER A 93 -16.52 -4.46 9.37
C SER A 93 -17.06 -4.38 10.79
N ALA A 94 -17.53 -5.50 11.36
CA ALA A 94 -18.01 -5.60 12.73
C ALA A 94 -16.94 -6.14 13.70
N LEU A 95 -15.74 -6.48 13.23
CA LEU A 95 -14.66 -6.92 14.11
C LEU A 95 -14.15 -5.77 14.97
N THR A 96 -13.84 -6.09 16.22
CA THR A 96 -13.33 -5.13 17.21
C THR A 96 -12.06 -5.65 17.87
N GLY A 97 -11.30 -4.76 18.51
CA GLY A 97 -10.05 -5.14 19.17
C GLY A 97 -9.01 -5.57 18.15
N THR A 98 -8.25 -6.64 18.45
CA THR A 98 -7.15 -7.11 17.59
C THR A 98 -7.57 -8.13 16.53
N ASN A 99 -8.85 -8.49 16.46
CA ASN A 99 -9.33 -9.47 15.48
C ASN A 99 -9.18 -8.91 14.07
N ALA A 100 -8.54 -9.68 13.19
CA ALA A 100 -8.19 -9.25 11.85
C ALA A 100 -8.42 -10.34 10.79
N ILE A 101 -8.58 -9.94 9.54
CA ILE A 101 -8.65 -10.81 8.38
C ILE A 101 -7.37 -10.72 7.55
N ASP A 102 -7.06 -11.80 6.88
CA ASP A 102 -6.03 -11.88 5.85
C ASP A 102 -6.69 -12.45 4.60
N VAL A 103 -7.02 -11.58 3.64
CA VAL A 103 -7.78 -11.96 2.45
C VAL A 103 -6.87 -11.97 1.23
N THR A 104 -6.83 -13.09 0.53
CA THR A 104 -6.34 -13.15 -0.85
C THR A 104 -7.54 -13.06 -1.79
N ALA A 105 -7.60 -12.00 -2.58
CA ALA A 105 -8.67 -11.77 -3.54
C ALA A 105 -8.69 -12.86 -4.63
N GLY A 106 -9.88 -13.10 -5.17
CA GLY A 106 -10.07 -13.95 -6.34
C GLY A 106 -9.98 -13.13 -7.62
N GLY A 107 -10.54 -13.66 -8.71
CA GLY A 107 -10.95 -12.80 -9.82
C GLY A 107 -12.34 -12.23 -9.58
N GLY A 108 -12.79 -11.35 -10.49
CA GLY A 108 -14.08 -10.66 -10.35
C GLY A 108 -13.95 -9.32 -9.62
N LEU A 109 -15.08 -8.67 -9.37
CA LEU A 109 -15.12 -7.39 -8.63
C LEU A 109 -15.45 -7.67 -7.17
N ASP A 110 -14.43 -7.82 -6.35
CA ASP A 110 -14.55 -8.17 -4.95
C ASP A 110 -14.88 -6.96 -4.07
N VAL A 111 -15.48 -7.24 -2.91
CA VAL A 111 -15.79 -6.27 -1.86
C VAL A 111 -15.23 -6.80 -0.55
N LEU A 112 -14.08 -6.27 -0.16
CA LEU A 112 -13.32 -6.71 1.00
C LEU A 112 -13.33 -5.61 2.06
N ARG A 113 -13.88 -5.90 3.23
CA ARG A 113 -13.97 -4.97 4.36
C ARG A 113 -13.33 -5.58 5.59
N GLY A 114 -12.27 -4.97 6.09
CA GLY A 114 -11.69 -5.24 7.39
C GLY A 114 -12.48 -4.57 8.53
N GLY A 115 -11.98 -4.71 9.75
CA GLY A 115 -12.56 -4.19 10.98
C GLY A 115 -11.57 -3.33 11.75
N ALA A 116 -11.42 -3.56 13.06
CA ALA A 116 -10.56 -2.75 13.93
C ALA A 116 -9.13 -3.29 14.11
N GLY A 117 -8.86 -4.52 13.66
CA GLY A 117 -7.54 -5.14 13.74
C GLY A 117 -6.65 -4.73 12.56
N ASN A 118 -5.43 -5.27 12.51
CA ASN A 118 -4.52 -5.04 11.39
C ASN A 118 -4.85 -6.01 10.24
N ASP A 119 -5.71 -5.58 9.35
CA ASP A 119 -6.23 -6.35 8.24
C ASP A 119 -5.27 -6.36 7.06
N VAL A 120 -5.32 -7.45 6.30
CA VAL A 120 -4.44 -7.64 5.15
C VAL A 120 -5.24 -8.05 3.93
N PHE A 121 -5.04 -7.33 2.83
CA PHE A 121 -5.68 -7.60 1.54
C PHE A 121 -4.59 -7.89 0.52
N ARG A 122 -4.70 -9.00 -0.21
CA ARG A 122 -3.74 -9.43 -1.23
C ARG A 122 -4.41 -9.46 -2.59
N PHE A 123 -3.80 -8.75 -3.53
CA PHE A 123 -4.25 -8.70 -4.92
C PHE A 123 -3.09 -9.00 -5.88
N ARG A 124 -3.41 -9.47 -7.08
CA ARG A 124 -2.51 -9.30 -8.23
C ARG A 124 -2.72 -7.90 -8.77
N ALA A 125 -1.70 -7.26 -9.34
CA ALA A 125 -1.83 -5.87 -9.80
C ALA A 125 -2.98 -5.69 -10.80
N GLY A 126 -3.15 -6.64 -11.73
CA GLY A 126 -4.21 -6.61 -12.73
C GLY A 126 -5.63 -6.93 -12.22
N ASP A 127 -5.76 -7.40 -10.98
CA ASP A 127 -7.04 -7.87 -10.42
C ASP A 127 -7.62 -6.90 -9.37
N LEU A 128 -7.02 -5.72 -9.15
CA LEU A 128 -7.50 -4.74 -8.15
C LEU A 128 -8.49 -3.71 -8.73
N ALA A 129 -8.45 -3.49 -10.04
CA ALA A 129 -9.19 -2.39 -10.66
C ALA A 129 -10.71 -2.64 -10.63
N GLY A 130 -11.43 -1.78 -9.91
CA GLY A 130 -12.87 -1.86 -9.73
C GLY A 130 -13.32 -2.54 -8.43
N ASP A 131 -12.42 -3.26 -7.75
CA ASP A 131 -12.65 -3.86 -6.44
C ASP A 131 -12.85 -2.80 -5.36
N THR A 132 -13.61 -3.14 -4.32
CA THR A 132 -13.78 -2.29 -3.14
C THR A 132 -12.95 -2.85 -1.99
N VAL A 133 -12.00 -2.07 -1.49
CA VAL A 133 -11.19 -2.42 -0.32
C VAL A 133 -11.34 -1.36 0.75
N ILE A 134 -11.75 -1.77 1.94
CA ILE A 134 -11.88 -0.91 3.11
C ILE A 134 -11.10 -1.57 4.25
N GLY A 135 -9.98 -0.99 4.69
CA GLY A 135 -9.18 -1.56 5.78
C GLY A 135 -9.93 -1.52 7.11
N GLY A 136 -10.44 -0.35 7.48
CA GLY A 136 -11.17 -0.20 8.73
C GLY A 136 -11.31 1.26 9.11
N ASN A 137 -11.67 1.53 10.37
CA ASN A 137 -11.70 2.88 10.91
C ASN A 137 -11.05 2.98 12.30
N ALA A 138 -10.31 1.96 12.73
CA ALA A 138 -9.59 2.01 14.00
C ALA A 138 -8.32 2.85 13.83
N VAL A 139 -8.21 3.91 14.62
CA VAL A 139 -7.10 4.89 14.55
C VAL A 139 -5.72 4.26 14.76
N THR A 140 -5.64 3.14 15.46
CA THR A 140 -4.39 2.46 15.80
C THR A 140 -4.11 1.21 14.97
N SER A 141 -5.06 0.78 14.11
CA SER A 141 -4.79 -0.33 13.21
C SER A 141 -3.89 0.13 12.08
N ILE A 142 -3.13 -0.82 11.54
CA ILE A 142 -2.37 -0.64 10.31
C ILE A 142 -2.87 -1.71 9.35
N ASP A 143 -3.68 -1.27 8.40
CA ASP A 143 -4.21 -2.10 7.36
C ASP A 143 -3.26 -2.12 6.17
N THR A 144 -3.08 -3.29 5.57
CA THR A 144 -2.07 -3.52 4.54
C THR A 144 -2.69 -4.05 3.26
N LEU A 145 -2.47 -3.32 2.16
CA LEU A 145 -2.67 -3.83 0.81
C LEU A 145 -1.33 -4.39 0.27
N ILE A 146 -1.33 -5.66 -0.06
CA ILE A 146 -0.20 -6.38 -0.64
C ILE A 146 -0.49 -6.67 -2.10
N ILE A 147 0.43 -6.26 -2.96
CA ILE A 147 0.44 -6.60 -4.37
C ILE A 147 1.37 -7.79 -4.56
N THR A 148 0.88 -8.82 -5.24
CA THR A 148 1.53 -10.14 -5.32
C THR A 148 2.18 -10.42 -6.68
N THR A 149 1.93 -9.56 -7.67
CA THR A 149 2.52 -9.61 -9.01
C THR A 149 2.86 -8.20 -9.45
N ALA A 150 3.99 -8.02 -10.13
CA ALA A 150 4.42 -6.72 -10.63
C ALA A 150 3.40 -6.12 -11.61
N GLY A 151 3.27 -4.80 -11.60
CA GLY A 151 2.40 -4.07 -12.50
C GLY A 151 2.13 -2.64 -12.06
N ALA A 152 1.35 -1.93 -12.86
CA ALA A 152 0.92 -0.57 -12.56
C ALA A 152 -0.44 -0.57 -11.84
N LEU A 153 -0.51 0.17 -10.74
CA LEU A 153 -1.69 0.53 -9.98
C LEU A 153 -1.95 2.02 -10.23
N ALA A 154 -2.55 2.30 -11.38
CA ALA A 154 -2.94 3.66 -11.71
C ALA A 154 -4.09 4.15 -10.80
N ALA A 155 -4.43 5.42 -10.90
CA ALA A 155 -5.44 6.07 -10.06
C ALA A 155 -6.81 5.36 -10.05
N ASP A 156 -7.20 4.74 -11.17
CA ASP A 156 -8.43 3.97 -11.31
C ASP A 156 -8.37 2.62 -10.55
N ALA A 157 -7.21 1.98 -10.50
CA ALA A 157 -6.99 0.75 -9.73
C ALA A 157 -7.19 0.98 -8.23
N LEU A 158 -6.80 2.16 -7.71
CA LEU A 158 -6.96 2.51 -6.31
C LEU A 158 -8.25 3.28 -6.00
N ALA A 159 -9.10 3.60 -6.98
CA ALA A 159 -10.22 4.54 -6.78
C ALA A 159 -11.20 4.16 -5.65
N ASN A 160 -11.33 2.86 -5.36
CA ASN A 160 -12.23 2.31 -4.35
C ASN A 160 -11.49 1.69 -3.14
N VAL A 161 -10.21 2.00 -2.98
CA VAL A 161 -9.39 1.60 -1.83
C VAL A 161 -9.38 2.72 -0.80
N THR A 162 -9.83 2.42 0.43
CA THR A 162 -9.87 3.40 1.53
C THR A 162 -9.48 2.77 2.86
N GLY A 163 -8.98 3.58 3.80
CA GLY A 163 -8.68 3.09 5.16
C GLY A 163 -7.53 2.09 5.19
N VAL A 164 -6.57 2.18 4.27
CA VAL A 164 -5.37 1.34 4.20
C VAL A 164 -4.14 2.22 4.35
N GLU A 165 -3.30 1.92 5.35
CA GLU A 165 -2.12 2.71 5.67
C GLU A 165 -0.87 2.22 4.93
N THR A 166 -0.77 0.91 4.67
CA THR A 166 0.44 0.29 4.09
C THR A 166 0.17 -0.34 2.73
N PHE A 167 0.99 0.01 1.75
CA PHE A 167 1.03 -0.57 0.40
C PHE A 167 2.35 -1.28 0.24
N ARG A 168 2.32 -2.60 0.02
CA ARG A 168 3.53 -3.39 -0.24
C ARG A 168 3.49 -3.93 -1.66
N LEU A 169 4.48 -3.53 -2.46
CA LEU A 169 4.58 -3.88 -3.86
C LEU A 169 5.18 -5.29 -4.04
N ALA A 170 5.00 -5.85 -5.24
CA ALA A 170 5.49 -7.17 -5.57
C ALA A 170 6.95 -7.12 -6.03
N ALA A 171 7.64 -8.26 -6.09
CA ALA A 171 8.90 -8.32 -6.82
C ALA A 171 8.69 -8.08 -8.33
N GLY A 172 9.63 -7.37 -8.97
CA GLY A 172 9.54 -6.90 -10.35
C GLY A 172 9.09 -5.44 -10.41
N GLY A 173 9.11 -4.79 -11.57
CA GLY A 173 8.85 -3.35 -11.65
C GLY A 173 7.39 -2.97 -11.44
N ASN A 174 7.12 -2.09 -10.48
CA ASN A 174 5.78 -1.62 -10.13
C ASN A 174 5.61 -0.12 -10.38
N GLY A 175 4.35 0.30 -10.49
CA GLY A 175 3.98 1.71 -10.40
C GLY A 175 2.75 1.87 -9.52
N ILE A 176 2.74 2.85 -8.63
CA ILE A 176 1.58 3.16 -7.79
C ILE A 176 1.29 4.65 -7.83
N THR A 177 0.04 5.01 -8.14
CA THR A 177 -0.45 6.40 -8.09
C THR A 177 -1.38 6.59 -6.90
N LEU A 178 -0.89 7.31 -5.89
CA LEU A 178 -1.62 7.56 -4.65
C LEU A 178 -2.56 8.76 -4.80
N LEU A 179 -3.79 8.63 -4.32
CA LEU A 179 -4.77 9.72 -4.31
C LEU A 179 -5.10 10.11 -2.88
N ALA A 180 -5.27 11.42 -2.61
CA ALA A 180 -5.70 11.89 -1.29
C ALA A 180 -7.01 11.23 -0.80
N ALA A 181 -7.91 10.87 -1.73
CA ALA A 181 -9.16 10.19 -1.43
C ALA A 181 -8.97 8.78 -0.82
N ASN A 182 -7.85 8.10 -1.10
CA ASN A 182 -7.55 6.80 -0.51
C ASN A 182 -7.34 6.88 1.02
N PHE A 183 -6.95 8.07 1.49
CA PHE A 183 -6.48 8.33 2.84
C PHE A 183 -7.43 9.19 3.68
N ALA A 184 -8.63 9.50 3.15
CA ALA A 184 -9.59 10.37 3.83
C ALA A 184 -10.01 9.87 5.23
N ASN A 185 -9.91 8.56 5.48
CA ASN A 185 -10.26 7.92 6.75
C ASN A 185 -9.07 7.26 7.45
N THR A 186 -7.84 7.49 6.99
CA THR A 186 -6.63 6.96 7.62
C THR A 186 -6.04 8.00 8.55
N SER A 187 -5.73 7.63 9.78
CA SER A 187 -4.95 8.48 10.69
C SER A 187 -3.53 7.95 10.77
N GLY A 188 -2.60 8.54 10.02
CA GLY A 188 -1.21 8.10 10.08
C GLY A 188 -0.39 8.46 8.86
N VAL A 189 0.79 7.86 8.82
CA VAL A 189 1.76 7.96 7.72
C VAL A 189 1.40 6.91 6.67
N ILE A 190 1.26 7.36 5.43
CA ILE A 190 1.08 6.48 4.27
C ILE A 190 2.39 5.75 4.06
N THR A 191 2.40 4.42 4.15
CA THR A 191 3.62 3.63 3.99
C THR A 191 3.60 2.92 2.65
N VAL A 192 4.63 3.13 1.83
CA VAL A 192 4.86 2.39 0.59
C VAL A 192 6.17 1.61 0.71
N ILE A 193 6.09 0.30 0.51
CA ILE A 193 7.23 -0.60 0.53
C ILE A 193 7.38 -1.17 -0.88
N GLY A 194 8.44 -0.77 -1.57
CA GLY A 194 8.84 -1.28 -2.88
C GLY A 194 9.52 -2.65 -2.81
N SER A 195 10.31 -2.95 -3.82
CA SER A 195 10.96 -4.23 -4.07
C SER A 195 12.44 -4.09 -4.41
N ASP A 196 13.12 -5.18 -4.77
CA ASP A 196 14.51 -5.12 -5.29
C ASP A 196 14.56 -4.78 -6.80
N SER A 197 13.49 -4.20 -7.35
CA SER A 197 13.34 -3.83 -8.77
C SER A 197 12.78 -2.42 -8.89
N SER A 198 13.05 -1.76 -10.03
CA SER A 198 12.60 -0.40 -10.31
C SER A 198 11.09 -0.20 -10.12
N ASP A 199 10.75 0.65 -9.15
CA ASP A 199 9.41 1.00 -8.75
C ASP A 199 9.14 2.51 -8.98
N THR A 200 7.88 2.86 -9.24
CA THR A 200 7.44 4.25 -9.28
C THR A 200 6.38 4.50 -8.22
N VAL A 201 6.64 5.45 -7.32
CA VAL A 201 5.69 5.94 -6.31
C VAL A 201 5.26 7.36 -6.68
N ASP A 202 4.03 7.54 -7.16
CA ASP A 202 3.47 8.84 -7.49
C ASP A 202 2.58 9.35 -6.34
N ALA A 203 3.11 10.30 -5.57
CA ALA A 203 2.47 11.01 -4.46
C ALA A 203 2.05 12.44 -4.88
N SER A 204 2.07 12.75 -6.18
CA SER A 204 1.86 14.11 -6.67
C SER A 204 0.42 14.62 -6.48
N ALA A 205 -0.54 13.69 -6.36
CA ALA A 205 -1.95 13.97 -6.09
C ALA A 205 -2.34 13.92 -4.59
N LEU A 206 -1.37 13.72 -3.69
CA LEU A 206 -1.59 13.85 -2.25
C LEU A 206 -1.76 15.33 -1.85
N THR A 207 -2.07 15.56 -0.58
CA THR A 207 -2.07 16.91 0.02
C THR A 207 -0.91 17.02 0.98
N SER A 208 -0.40 18.23 1.24
CA SER A 208 0.72 18.46 2.18
C SER A 208 0.44 18.07 3.64
N LEU A 209 -0.79 17.66 3.97
CA LEU A 209 -1.16 17.11 5.29
C LEU A 209 -0.91 15.60 5.37
N SER A 210 -0.71 14.93 4.24
CA SER A 210 -0.47 13.49 4.15
C SER A 210 1.04 13.24 4.19
N ALA A 211 1.54 12.73 5.31
CA ALA A 211 2.91 12.26 5.41
C ALA A 211 3.05 10.91 4.70
N ILE A 212 4.08 10.75 3.88
CA ILE A 212 4.45 9.46 3.27
C ILE A 212 5.77 8.92 3.86
N ASN A 213 5.85 7.61 4.05
CA ASN A 213 7.07 6.85 4.25
C ASN A 213 7.23 5.88 3.08
N ALA A 214 8.03 6.25 2.09
CA ALA A 214 8.29 5.45 0.92
C ALA A 214 9.71 4.89 0.98
N ASN A 215 9.81 3.55 1.03
CA ASN A 215 11.07 2.82 0.91
C ASN A 215 10.99 1.97 -0.35
N ALA A 216 11.73 2.34 -1.39
CA ALA A 216 11.61 1.67 -2.69
C ALA A 216 12.46 0.40 -2.77
N GLY A 217 13.60 0.33 -2.08
CA GLY A 217 14.35 -0.91 -1.90
C GLY A 217 15.58 -0.95 -2.80
N GLY A 218 15.50 -1.65 -3.93
CA GLY A 218 16.58 -1.66 -4.91
C GLY A 218 16.05 -1.54 -6.33
N GLY A 219 16.95 -1.27 -7.28
CA GLY A 219 16.56 -0.90 -8.63
C GLY A 219 16.60 0.63 -8.82
N ASP A 220 16.34 1.09 -10.04
CA ASP A 220 16.30 2.53 -10.33
C ASP A 220 14.87 3.04 -10.09
N ASP A 221 14.63 3.68 -8.95
CA ASP A 221 13.30 4.04 -8.48
C ASP A 221 12.90 5.48 -8.79
N VAL A 222 11.59 5.75 -8.85
CA VAL A 222 11.05 7.08 -9.15
C VAL A 222 9.98 7.50 -8.16
N PHE A 223 10.20 8.61 -7.47
CA PHE A 223 9.23 9.25 -6.59
C PHE A 223 8.70 10.54 -7.22
N ARG A 224 7.38 10.70 -7.33
CA ARG A 224 6.78 11.94 -7.86
C ARG A 224 6.06 12.71 -6.77
N PHE A 225 6.35 14.01 -6.68
CA PHE A 225 5.69 14.94 -5.76
C PHE A 225 5.31 16.22 -6.51
N SER A 226 4.19 16.84 -6.14
CA SER A 226 4.00 18.26 -6.47
C SER A 226 4.92 19.10 -5.57
N SER A 227 5.26 20.33 -5.97
CA SER A 227 6.20 21.18 -5.22
C SER A 227 5.79 21.45 -3.77
N GLY A 228 4.49 21.33 -3.45
CA GLY A 228 3.96 21.51 -2.09
C GLY A 228 3.78 20.21 -1.30
N ASN A 229 3.99 19.04 -1.92
CA ASN A 229 3.72 17.75 -1.29
C ASN A 229 4.95 17.07 -0.69
N LEU A 230 6.17 17.50 -1.05
CA LEU A 230 7.39 17.04 -0.40
C LEU A 230 7.74 17.98 0.75
N THR A 231 7.64 17.49 1.99
CA THR A 231 7.80 18.25 3.23
C THR A 231 8.68 17.48 4.23
N ALA A 232 9.05 18.11 5.35
CA ALA A 232 9.78 17.42 6.42
C ALA A 232 8.98 16.31 7.15
N ALA A 233 7.67 16.19 6.89
CA ALA A 233 6.89 15.06 7.40
C ALA A 233 7.10 13.78 6.58
N ASP A 234 7.61 13.92 5.36
CA ASP A 234 7.80 12.81 4.44
C ASP A 234 9.16 12.14 4.67
N THR A 235 9.20 10.83 4.44
CA THR A 235 10.39 9.99 4.41
C THR A 235 10.47 9.31 3.06
N VAL A 236 11.58 9.51 2.36
CA VAL A 236 11.84 8.90 1.05
C VAL A 236 13.20 8.22 1.10
N GLN A 237 13.20 6.93 0.82
CA GLN A 237 14.40 6.09 0.75
C GLN A 237 14.38 5.41 -0.62
N GLY A 238 15.26 5.84 -1.55
CA GLY A 238 15.41 5.17 -2.84
C GLY A 238 16.01 3.78 -2.63
N GLY A 239 17.22 3.76 -2.07
CA GLY A 239 17.87 2.53 -1.64
C GLY A 239 19.09 2.26 -2.49
N SER A 240 19.11 1.14 -3.22
CA SER A 240 20.23 0.83 -4.13
C SER A 240 19.83 0.98 -5.59
N GLY A 241 20.56 1.76 -6.37
CA GLY A 241 20.29 1.98 -7.78
C GLY A 241 20.54 3.43 -8.13
N ILE A 242 19.96 3.91 -9.23
CA ILE A 242 19.88 5.34 -9.55
C ILE A 242 18.45 5.80 -9.34
N ASP A 243 18.21 6.41 -8.19
CA ASP A 243 16.90 6.80 -7.72
C ASP A 243 16.64 8.28 -7.99
N ARG A 244 15.36 8.60 -8.27
CA ARG A 244 14.97 9.92 -8.75
C ARG A 244 13.74 10.46 -8.04
N ILE A 245 13.85 11.70 -7.57
CA ILE A 245 12.69 12.50 -7.23
C ILE A 245 12.31 13.37 -8.44
N VAL A 246 11.03 13.39 -8.78
CA VAL A 246 10.46 14.24 -9.82
C VAL A 246 9.47 15.20 -9.19
N ILE A 247 9.75 16.49 -9.29
CA ILE A 247 8.82 17.55 -8.95
C ILE A 247 7.90 17.79 -10.15
N THR A 248 6.60 17.59 -9.97
CA THR A 248 5.63 17.59 -11.08
C THR A 248 4.99 18.95 -11.34
N THR A 249 5.09 19.89 -10.39
CA THR A 249 4.57 21.26 -10.51
C THR A 249 5.63 22.28 -10.13
N ALA A 250 5.72 23.39 -10.85
CA ALA A 250 6.62 24.48 -10.49
C ALA A 250 6.19 25.15 -9.18
N GLY A 251 7.16 25.61 -8.39
CA GLY A 251 6.92 26.31 -7.14
C GLY A 251 8.11 26.25 -6.19
N THR A 252 7.90 26.73 -4.97
CA THR A 252 8.91 26.68 -3.90
C THR A 252 8.72 25.42 -3.06
N LEU A 253 9.78 24.62 -2.94
CA LEU A 253 9.84 23.52 -1.97
C LEU A 253 10.07 24.07 -0.57
N ALA A 254 9.57 23.37 0.44
CA ALA A 254 9.85 23.71 1.84
C ALA A 254 11.37 23.65 2.11
N THR A 255 11.87 24.50 3.01
CA THR A 255 13.31 24.59 3.30
C THR A 255 13.90 23.31 3.90
N ASP A 256 13.04 22.48 4.46
CA ASP A 256 13.32 21.20 5.10
C ASP A 256 12.67 20.02 4.35
N ALA A 257 12.20 20.22 3.11
CA ALA A 257 11.55 19.20 2.28
C ALA A 257 12.37 17.90 2.14
N PHE A 258 13.70 18.01 2.21
CA PHE A 258 14.62 16.88 2.06
C PHE A 258 15.17 16.34 3.38
N ALA A 259 14.63 16.76 4.54
CA ALA A 259 15.18 16.40 5.85
C ALA A 259 15.23 14.88 6.12
N ASN A 260 14.28 14.11 5.57
CA ASN A 260 14.26 12.64 5.67
C ASN A 260 14.28 11.96 4.29
N VAL A 261 15.00 12.56 3.34
CA VAL A 261 15.23 11.99 2.01
C VAL A 261 16.63 11.40 1.97
N SER A 262 16.77 10.18 1.46
CA SER A 262 18.05 9.48 1.38
C SER A 262 18.10 8.51 0.20
N GLY A 263 19.30 8.24 -0.31
CA GLY A 263 19.53 7.35 -1.45
C GLY A 263 18.84 7.86 -2.70
N ILE A 264 19.03 9.14 -3.05
CA ILE A 264 18.48 9.77 -4.26
C ILE A 264 19.63 10.41 -5.02
N GLU A 265 19.83 9.98 -6.26
CA GLU A 265 20.90 10.45 -7.14
C GLU A 265 20.44 11.56 -8.09
N GLN A 266 19.13 11.62 -8.37
CA GLN A 266 18.57 12.52 -9.37
C GLN A 266 17.37 13.32 -8.84
N LEU A 267 17.33 14.61 -9.21
CA LEU A 267 16.20 15.49 -8.95
C LEU A 267 15.76 16.17 -10.24
N ASP A 268 14.56 15.83 -10.71
CA ASP A 268 13.94 16.46 -11.88
C ASP A 268 13.02 17.60 -11.43
N LEU A 269 13.26 18.79 -11.94
CA LEU A 269 12.43 19.96 -11.68
C LEU A 269 11.32 20.09 -12.72
N ALA A 270 10.16 20.59 -12.27
CA ALA A 270 9.03 20.83 -13.15
C ALA A 270 9.33 21.95 -14.15
N ALA A 271 8.63 21.97 -15.30
CA ALA A 271 8.61 23.15 -16.15
C ALA A 271 7.97 24.33 -15.40
N GLY A 272 8.62 25.50 -15.45
CA GLY A 272 8.27 26.71 -14.71
C GLY A 272 9.39 27.13 -13.74
N GLY A 273 9.09 28.09 -12.88
CA GLY A 273 10.06 28.56 -11.88
C GLY A 273 10.02 27.69 -10.61
N ASN A 274 11.14 27.05 -10.29
CA ASN A 274 11.30 26.22 -9.10
C ASN A 274 12.21 26.92 -8.09
N SER A 275 11.96 26.78 -6.80
CA SER A 275 12.89 27.26 -5.77
C SER A 275 13.12 26.16 -4.75
N LEU A 276 14.38 25.83 -4.51
CA LEU A 276 14.78 24.84 -3.53
C LEU A 276 16.07 25.22 -2.82
N ILE A 277 16.20 24.72 -1.59
CA ILE A 277 17.39 24.82 -0.77
C ILE A 277 17.92 23.40 -0.56
N LEU A 278 19.19 23.18 -0.88
CA LEU A 278 19.88 21.92 -0.68
C LEU A 278 20.68 21.99 0.61
N THR A 279 20.65 20.89 1.35
CA THR A 279 21.47 20.70 2.55
C THR A 279 22.11 19.32 2.48
N ASP A 280 23.09 19.05 3.34
CA ASP A 280 23.73 17.73 3.41
C ASP A 280 22.73 16.57 3.63
N ALA A 281 21.54 16.85 4.16
CA ALA A 281 20.47 15.84 4.31
C ALA A 281 20.10 15.19 2.97
N VAL A 282 20.09 15.96 1.87
CA VAL A 282 19.81 15.46 0.51
C VAL A 282 20.86 14.42 0.05
N LEU A 283 22.06 14.46 0.61
CA LEU A 283 23.24 13.70 0.18
C LEU A 283 23.70 12.67 1.23
N ALA A 284 22.88 12.39 2.26
CA ALA A 284 23.29 11.64 3.44
C ALA A 284 23.43 10.09 3.26
N ALA A 285 23.41 9.56 2.03
CA ALA A 285 23.44 8.12 1.74
C ALA A 285 24.42 7.79 0.59
N PRO A 286 24.79 6.52 0.32
CA PRO A 286 25.79 6.20 -0.71
C PRO A 286 25.19 6.44 -2.08
N LEU A 287 25.36 7.66 -2.58
CA LEU A 287 25.00 8.03 -3.93
C LEU A 287 25.78 7.17 -4.92
N PHE A 288 25.12 6.63 -5.94
CA PHE A 288 25.81 6.00 -7.08
C PHE A 288 26.87 6.96 -7.67
N TYR A 289 26.55 8.26 -7.66
CA TYR A 289 27.52 9.35 -7.83
C TYR A 289 28.12 9.71 -6.48
N SER A 290 29.29 9.17 -6.15
CA SER A 290 29.90 9.29 -4.81
C SER A 290 30.13 10.73 -4.29
N ASP A 291 29.92 11.75 -5.10
CA ASP A 291 30.24 13.15 -4.83
C ASP A 291 29.15 14.17 -5.22
N TYR A 292 28.07 13.81 -5.94
CA TYR A 292 27.06 14.79 -6.35
C TYR A 292 25.62 14.26 -6.49
N ILE A 293 24.65 15.16 -6.36
CA ILE A 293 23.27 14.97 -6.87
C ILE A 293 23.11 15.61 -8.25
N ASP A 294 22.50 14.89 -9.18
CA ASP A 294 22.22 15.34 -10.55
C ASP A 294 20.85 16.03 -10.59
N ILE A 295 20.85 17.34 -10.80
CA ILE A 295 19.65 18.15 -10.87
C ILE A 295 19.35 18.43 -12.34
N ILE A 296 18.21 17.92 -12.81
CA ILE A 296 17.72 18.15 -14.14
C ILE A 296 16.73 19.31 -14.10
N GLY A 297 17.17 20.46 -14.60
CA GLY A 297 16.31 21.61 -14.82
C GLY A 297 15.32 21.34 -15.96
N SER A 298 14.27 22.16 -15.99
CA SER A 298 13.33 22.26 -17.11
C SER A 298 13.17 23.73 -17.49
N THR A 299 12.39 24.05 -18.52
CA THR A 299 12.21 25.43 -18.96
C THR A 299 11.63 26.30 -17.84
N GLY A 300 12.21 27.46 -17.56
CA GLY A 300 11.69 28.42 -16.56
C GLY A 300 12.80 28.93 -15.64
N ALA A 301 12.55 30.03 -14.91
CA ALA A 301 13.57 30.61 -14.03
C ALA A 301 13.57 29.91 -12.66
N SER A 302 14.56 29.06 -12.41
CA SER A 302 14.71 28.33 -11.14
C SER A 302 15.77 28.95 -10.22
N VAL A 303 15.62 28.74 -8.92
CA VAL A 303 16.58 29.13 -7.88
C VAL A 303 17.02 27.85 -7.15
N ILE A 304 18.29 27.51 -7.28
CA ILE A 304 18.92 26.36 -6.63
C ILE A 304 19.94 26.90 -5.63
N ASP A 305 19.58 26.90 -4.36
CA ASP A 305 20.47 27.32 -3.28
C ASP A 305 21.18 26.10 -2.67
N ALA A 306 22.44 25.92 -3.03
CA ALA A 306 23.36 24.90 -2.52
C ALA A 306 24.38 25.47 -1.51
N SER A 307 24.22 26.73 -1.08
CA SER A 307 25.14 27.40 -0.16
C SER A 307 25.26 26.73 1.22
N ARG A 308 24.35 25.81 1.54
CA ARG A 308 24.30 25.06 2.81
C ARG A 308 24.87 23.64 2.70
N LEU A 309 25.47 23.27 1.56
CA LEU A 309 26.20 22.01 1.42
C LEU A 309 27.57 22.11 2.11
N SER A 310 27.98 21.04 2.79
CA SER A 310 29.34 20.88 3.29
C SER A 310 30.33 20.66 2.13
N GLY A 311 31.60 21.02 2.32
CA GLY A 311 32.61 21.01 1.25
C GLY A 311 32.96 19.64 0.63
N ALA A 312 32.36 18.54 1.09
CA ALA A 312 32.52 17.20 0.49
C ALA A 312 31.41 16.89 -0.54
N ASN A 313 30.39 17.72 -0.61
CA ASN A 313 29.15 17.49 -1.33
C ASN A 313 29.03 18.46 -2.51
N ALA A 314 28.72 17.95 -3.71
CA ALA A 314 28.57 18.76 -4.92
C ALA A 314 27.18 18.60 -5.56
N ILE A 315 26.89 19.48 -6.51
CA ILE A 315 25.73 19.41 -7.38
C ILE A 315 26.19 19.40 -8.83
N HIS A 316 25.53 18.61 -9.66
CA HIS A 316 25.62 18.72 -11.11
C HIS A 316 24.27 19.25 -11.59
N VAL A 317 24.27 20.40 -12.26
CA VAL A 317 23.03 20.99 -12.79
C VAL A 317 23.05 20.87 -14.31
N ARG A 318 22.03 20.20 -14.84
CA ARG A 318 21.71 20.20 -16.27
C ARG A 318 20.63 21.24 -16.51
N ASP A 319 21.05 22.40 -17.02
CA ASP A 319 20.15 23.51 -17.30
C ASP A 319 19.06 23.12 -18.32
N GLY A 320 17.80 23.37 -17.97
CA GLY A 320 16.64 23.17 -18.84
C GLY A 320 16.26 24.40 -19.67
N GLY A 321 17.01 25.50 -19.49
CA GLY A 321 16.80 26.82 -20.07
C GLY A 321 15.95 27.73 -19.18
N GLY A 322 16.28 29.01 -19.14
CA GLY A 322 15.65 29.95 -18.21
C GLY A 322 16.64 31.03 -17.80
N ILE A 323 16.26 31.84 -16.82
CA ILE A 323 17.22 32.67 -16.09
C ILE A 323 17.34 32.04 -14.71
N ASP A 324 18.22 31.05 -14.61
CA ASP A 324 18.42 30.28 -13.39
C ASP A 324 19.44 30.95 -12.48
N THR A 325 19.19 30.87 -11.18
CA THR A 325 20.10 31.33 -10.13
C THR A 325 20.59 30.11 -9.36
N ILE A 326 21.90 29.87 -9.41
CA ILE A 326 22.55 28.78 -8.67
C ILE A 326 23.55 29.42 -7.71
N THR A 327 23.37 29.21 -6.40
CA THR A 327 24.17 29.84 -5.34
C THR A 327 24.73 28.84 -4.36
#